data_AF-A0A6P7G141-F1
#
_entry.id   AF-A0A6P7G141-F1
#
_cell.length_a   1.000
_cell.length_b   1.000
_cell.length_c   1.000
_cell.angle_alpha   90.00
_cell.angle_beta   90.00
_cell.angle_gamma   90.00
#
_symmetry.space_group_name_H-M   'P 1'
#
loop_
_entity.id
_entity.type
_entity.pdbx_description
1 polymer ?
#
loop_
_entity_poly.entity_id
_entity_poly.type
_entity_poly.pdbx_seq_one_letter_code
_entity_poly.pdbx_strand_id
1 'polypeptide(L)'
;MENTLDYIPITSSVNPSFWSKLTEMKLDVYKSKEIVQDLYGYTDILKQLNCPWTLLEVDSTSFNVNYSAGMNLRFCGRLINTNTIERFKDYDKMHLINEVGIDLYEKIKDGRALEDPSLLNCFILLTFAVSSLILEFDDEEDFACSSIHSNT
;
A
#
# COMPACT_ATOMS: atom_id res chain seq x y z
N MET A 1 4.72 -37.93 2.76
CA MET A 1 3.75 -36.83 2.94
C MET A 1 4.42 -35.61 2.36
N GLU A 2 3.90 -35.09 1.26
CA GLU A 2 4.30 -33.77 0.77
C GLU A 2 3.61 -32.75 1.68
N ASN A 3 4.40 -31.93 2.36
CA ASN A 3 3.87 -30.84 3.16
C ASN A 3 3.51 -29.69 2.20
N THR A 4 2.27 -29.18 2.30
CA THR A 4 1.85 -27.97 1.59
C THR A 4 2.63 -26.77 2.13
N LEU A 5 3.11 -25.91 1.24
CA LEU A 5 3.74 -24.65 1.61
C LEU A 5 2.66 -23.60 1.82
N ASP A 6 2.50 -23.14 3.05
CA ASP A 6 1.56 -22.08 3.40
C ASP A 6 2.27 -20.72 3.44
N TYR A 7 1.55 -19.66 3.08
CA TYR A 7 2.05 -18.29 3.10
C TYR A 7 1.40 -17.51 4.25
N ILE A 8 2.21 -16.71 4.95
CA ILE A 8 1.70 -15.76 5.96
C ILE A 8 1.43 -14.42 5.27
N PRO A 9 0.20 -13.88 5.36
CA PRO A 9 -0.14 -12.59 4.81
C PRO A 9 0.68 -11.44 5.43
N ILE A 10 0.98 -10.43 4.62
CA ILE A 10 1.53 -9.15 5.09
C ILE A 10 0.39 -8.37 5.76
N THR A 11 0.67 -7.79 6.92
CA THR A 11 -0.23 -6.86 7.61
C THR A 11 0.19 -5.42 7.33
N SER A 12 -0.75 -4.47 7.36
CA SER A 12 -0.48 -3.06 7.07
C SER A 12 -0.87 -2.16 8.23
N SER A 13 -0.15 -1.05 8.42
CA SER A 13 -0.49 0.02 9.35
C SER A 13 -0.28 1.39 8.70
N VAL A 14 -1.27 2.26 8.84
CA VAL A 14 -1.22 3.64 8.33
C VAL A 14 -1.08 4.58 9.51
N ASN A 15 0.04 5.29 9.59
CA ASN A 15 0.26 6.27 10.64
C ASN A 15 -0.66 7.50 10.43
N PRO A 16 -1.25 8.10 11.48
CA PRO A 16 -2.10 9.30 11.34
C PRO A 16 -1.45 10.49 10.60
N SER A 17 -0.12 10.59 10.62
CA SER A 17 0.63 11.59 9.87
C SER A 17 0.45 11.45 8.35
N PHE A 18 0.21 10.23 7.86
CA PHE A 18 -0.10 9.96 6.46
C PHE A 18 -1.36 10.73 6.02
N TRP A 19 -2.46 10.58 6.77
CA TRP A 19 -3.73 11.23 6.47
C TRP A 19 -3.64 12.76 6.55
N SER A 20 -2.89 13.25 7.53
CA SER A 20 -2.63 14.69 7.67
C SER A 20 -1.93 15.23 6.42
N LYS A 21 -0.89 14.54 5.94
CA LYS A 21 -0.15 14.95 4.74
C LYS A 21 -0.98 14.81 3.47
N LEU A 22 -1.76 13.74 3.34
CA LEU A 22 -2.63 13.54 2.20
C LEU A 22 -3.72 14.63 2.12
N THR A 23 -4.23 15.09 3.27
CA THR A 23 -5.19 16.20 3.34
C THR A 23 -4.57 17.51 2.86
N GLU A 24 -3.37 17.84 3.35
CA GLU A 24 -2.60 19.01 2.91
C GLU A 24 -2.40 18.97 1.38
N MET A 25 -1.92 17.84 0.85
CA MET A 25 -1.70 17.69 -0.59
C MET A 25 -3.00 17.75 -1.39
N LYS A 26 -4.11 17.23 -0.87
CA LYS A 26 -5.41 17.29 -1.55
C LYS A 26 -5.95 18.71 -1.63
N LEU A 27 -5.80 19.51 -0.59
CA LEU A 27 -6.23 20.91 -0.57
C LEU A 27 -5.34 21.79 -1.45
N ASP A 28 -4.02 21.64 -1.35
CA ASP A 28 -3.07 22.57 -1.96
C ASP A 28 -2.75 22.22 -3.42
N VAL A 29 -2.64 20.92 -3.74
CA VAL A 29 -2.11 20.43 -5.01
C VAL A 29 -3.19 19.77 -5.87
N TYR A 30 -3.96 18.84 -5.31
CA TYR A 30 -4.85 17.98 -6.12
C TYR A 30 -6.27 18.54 -6.33
N LYS A 31 -6.75 19.38 -5.42
CA LYS A 31 -8.10 19.96 -5.42
C LYS A 31 -9.17 18.86 -5.58
N SER A 32 -10.05 19.01 -6.57
CA SER A 32 -11.16 18.08 -6.85
C SER A 32 -10.80 16.95 -7.82
N LYS A 33 -9.52 16.62 -8.03
CA LYS A 33 -9.11 15.53 -8.93
C LYS A 33 -8.92 14.23 -8.17
N GLU A 34 -9.22 13.12 -8.83
CA GLU A 34 -8.76 11.80 -8.39
C GLU A 34 -7.24 11.76 -8.45
N ILE A 35 -6.62 11.19 -7.43
CA ILE A 35 -5.16 11.20 -7.26
C ILE A 35 -4.66 9.80 -7.57
N VAL A 36 -3.73 9.69 -8.52
CA VAL A 36 -2.88 8.52 -8.69
C VAL A 36 -1.45 8.98 -8.45
N GLN A 37 -0.80 8.45 -7.42
CA GLN A 37 0.53 8.89 -7.01
C GLN A 37 1.36 7.73 -6.50
N ASP A 38 2.62 7.67 -6.90
CA ASP A 38 3.59 6.73 -6.34
C ASP A 38 4.03 7.18 -4.94
N LEU A 39 4.15 6.23 -4.02
CA LEU A 39 4.62 6.43 -2.66
C LEU A 39 5.48 5.25 -2.22
N TYR A 40 6.09 5.36 -1.04
CA TYR A 40 6.85 4.26 -0.45
C TYR A 40 6.28 3.84 0.90
N GLY A 41 6.21 2.54 1.11
CA GLY A 41 5.99 1.94 2.43
C GLY A 41 7.29 1.34 2.95
N TYR A 42 7.28 0.97 4.22
CA TYR A 42 8.44 0.35 4.83
C TYR A 42 8.08 -0.70 5.86
N THR A 43 8.97 -1.67 6.03
CA THR A 43 8.96 -2.58 7.18
C THR A 43 10.24 -2.38 7.97
N ASP A 44 10.11 -2.17 9.27
CA ASP A 44 11.24 -2.14 10.19
C ASP A 44 11.75 -3.57 10.42
N ILE A 45 12.98 -3.82 9.99
CA ILE A 45 13.60 -5.15 10.06
C ILE A 45 13.76 -5.60 11.51
N LEU A 46 14.03 -4.68 12.45
CA LEU A 46 14.21 -5.03 13.86
C LEU A 46 12.89 -5.45 14.52
N LYS A 47 11.79 -4.79 14.16
CA LYS A 47 10.45 -5.22 14.60
C LYS A 47 10.11 -6.59 14.04
N GLN A 48 10.50 -6.85 12.78
CA GLN A 48 10.25 -8.12 12.10
C GLN A 48 10.91 -9.32 12.81
N LEU A 49 12.08 -9.14 13.43
CA LEU A 49 12.75 -10.24 14.13
C LEU A 49 11.93 -10.80 15.30
N ASN A 50 10.98 -10.02 15.83
CA ASN A 50 10.14 -10.41 16.97
C ASN A 50 8.69 -10.72 16.58
N CYS A 51 8.33 -10.63 15.29
CA CYS A 51 6.97 -10.85 14.79
C CYS A 51 6.98 -11.88 13.64
N PRO A 52 6.11 -12.91 13.68
CA PRO A 52 6.08 -13.93 12.62
C PRO A 52 5.41 -13.43 11.33
N TRP A 53 4.75 -12.27 11.35
CA TRP A 53 4.14 -11.62 10.18
C TRP A 53 4.90 -10.36 9.79
N THR A 54 4.83 -9.99 8.52
CA THR A 54 5.42 -8.75 8.01
C THR A 54 4.48 -7.57 8.19
N LEU A 55 4.95 -6.50 8.84
CA LEU A 55 4.19 -5.26 9.00
C LEU A 55 4.66 -4.19 7.99
N LEU A 56 3.80 -3.85 7.04
CA LEU A 56 3.97 -2.74 6.11
C LEU A 56 3.42 -1.45 6.74
N GLU A 57 4.30 -0.49 7.01
CA GLU A 57 3.95 0.81 7.56
C GLU A 57 4.01 1.89 6.47
N VAL A 58 3.08 2.84 6.52
CA VAL A 58 3.10 4.08 5.73
C VAL A 58 2.84 5.29 6.63
N ASP A 59 3.51 6.40 6.36
CA ASP A 59 3.43 7.63 7.14
C ASP A 59 3.58 8.87 6.24
N SER A 60 3.69 10.07 6.83
CA SER A 60 3.87 11.29 6.03
C SER A 60 5.11 11.27 5.13
N THR A 61 6.14 10.49 5.47
CA THR A 61 7.38 10.37 4.68
C THR A 61 7.20 9.49 3.44
N SER A 62 6.12 8.69 3.38
CA SER A 62 5.77 7.88 2.21
C SER A 62 5.62 8.70 0.93
N PHE A 63 5.26 9.98 1.04
CA PHE A 63 5.12 10.91 -0.08
C PHE A 63 6.45 11.53 -0.56
N ASN A 64 7.56 11.30 0.13
CA ASN A 64 8.85 11.88 -0.22
C ASN A 64 9.45 11.19 -1.45
N VAL A 65 10.06 11.99 -2.35
CA VAL A 65 10.78 11.48 -3.53
C VAL A 65 11.97 10.63 -3.13
N ASN A 66 12.66 11.02 -2.05
CA ASN A 66 13.84 10.33 -1.56
C ASN A 66 13.47 9.52 -0.32
N TYR A 67 13.61 8.21 -0.42
CA TYR A 67 13.56 7.31 0.71
C TYR A 67 14.92 7.31 1.43
N SER A 68 14.95 7.76 2.69
CA SER A 68 16.17 7.64 3.50
C SER A 68 16.36 6.17 3.88
N ALA A 69 17.38 5.53 3.31
CA ALA A 69 17.76 4.17 3.65
C ALA A 69 18.24 4.08 5.11
N GLY A 70 17.35 3.64 5.99
CA GLY A 70 17.68 3.17 7.34
C GLY A 70 17.68 1.63 7.39
N MET A 71 17.43 1.05 8.57
CA MET A 71 17.23 -0.40 8.75
C MET A 71 15.81 -0.85 8.37
N ASN A 72 15.33 -0.36 7.24
CA ASN A 72 13.98 -0.58 6.77
C ASN A 72 14.00 -1.21 5.37
N LEU A 73 13.11 -2.18 5.15
CA LEU A 73 12.83 -2.70 3.82
C LEU A 73 11.80 -1.82 3.13
N ARG A 74 12.15 -1.31 1.94
CA ARG A 74 11.29 -0.45 1.14
C ARG A 74 10.26 -1.29 0.38
N PHE A 75 9.02 -0.80 0.35
CA PHE A 75 7.95 -1.26 -0.52
C PHE A 75 7.55 -0.12 -1.47
N CYS A 76 7.45 -0.43 -2.76
CA CYS A 76 6.97 0.50 -3.78
C CYS A 76 5.43 0.49 -3.80
N GLY A 77 4.80 1.62 -3.51
CA GLY A 77 3.35 1.73 -3.43
C GLY A 77 2.75 2.64 -4.47
N ARG A 78 1.49 2.38 -4.83
CA ARG A 78 0.66 3.29 -5.62
C ARG A 78 -0.58 3.70 -4.82
N LEU A 79 -0.71 4.99 -4.53
CA LEU A 79 -1.90 5.59 -3.97
C LEU A 79 -2.92 5.90 -5.07
N ILE A 80 -4.15 5.47 -4.86
CA ILE A 80 -5.32 5.85 -5.66
C ILE A 80 -6.35 6.43 -4.71
N ASN A 81 -6.54 7.74 -4.74
CA ASN A 81 -7.54 8.41 -3.91
C ASN A 81 -8.70 8.89 -4.76
N THR A 82 -9.86 8.28 -4.58
CA THR A 82 -11.10 8.71 -5.24
C THR A 82 -11.70 9.91 -4.50
N ASN A 83 -12.54 10.67 -5.20
CA ASN A 83 -13.22 11.80 -4.58
C ASN A 83 -14.46 11.41 -3.80
N THR A 84 -15.14 10.33 -4.23
CA THR A 84 -16.39 9.88 -3.63
C THR A 84 -16.30 8.41 -3.25
N ILE A 85 -17.11 8.03 -2.26
CA ILE A 85 -17.19 6.65 -1.80
C ILE A 85 -17.81 5.74 -2.87
N GLU A 86 -18.70 6.24 -3.72
CA GLU A 86 -19.29 5.49 -4.84
C GLU A 86 -18.21 5.10 -5.82
N ARG A 87 -17.33 6.03 -6.20
CA ARG A 87 -16.19 5.75 -7.09
C ARG A 87 -15.21 4.74 -6.50
N PHE A 88 -15.03 4.75 -5.18
CA PHE A 88 -14.22 3.74 -4.49
C PHE A 88 -14.86 2.35 -4.52
N LYS A 89 -16.18 2.28 -4.30
CA LYS A 89 -16.93 1.02 -4.33
C LYS A 89 -17.01 0.42 -5.74
N ASP A 90 -17.16 1.28 -6.74
CA ASP A 90 -17.26 0.90 -8.16
C ASP A 90 -15.88 0.69 -8.81
N TYR A 91 -14.78 0.89 -8.06
CA TYR A 91 -13.44 0.70 -8.59
C TYR A 91 -13.21 -0.78 -8.91
N ASP A 92 -12.72 -1.09 -10.11
CA ASP A 92 -12.42 -2.46 -10.50
C ASP A 92 -11.12 -2.93 -9.85
N LYS A 93 -11.26 -3.44 -8.62
CA LYS A 93 -10.14 -3.95 -7.81
C LYS A 93 -9.44 -5.13 -8.47
N MET A 94 -10.18 -5.98 -9.19
CA MET A 94 -9.62 -7.14 -9.87
C MET A 94 -8.77 -6.71 -11.06
N HIS A 95 -9.27 -5.76 -11.86
CA HIS A 95 -8.49 -5.18 -12.94
C HIS A 95 -7.20 -4.53 -12.41
N LEU A 96 -7.29 -3.77 -11.32
CA LEU A 96 -6.13 -3.12 -10.70
C LEU A 96 -5.08 -4.12 -10.20
N ILE A 97 -5.50 -5.18 -9.52
CA ILE A 97 -4.60 -6.25 -9.07
C ILE A 97 -3.94 -6.95 -10.28
N ASN A 98 -4.72 -7.22 -11.32
CA ASN A 98 -4.20 -7.86 -12.54
C ASN A 98 -3.20 -6.96 -13.27
N GLU A 99 -3.45 -5.65 -13.35
CA GLU A 99 -2.52 -4.68 -13.94
C GLU A 99 -1.17 -4.71 -13.23
N VAL A 100 -1.18 -4.62 -11.89
CA VAL A 100 0.04 -4.67 -11.09
C VAL A 100 0.72 -6.04 -11.16
N GLY A 101 -0.06 -7.12 -11.20
CA GLY A 101 0.46 -8.47 -11.38
C GLY A 101 1.18 -8.67 -12.71
N ILE A 102 0.64 -8.10 -13.80
CA ILE A 102 1.28 -8.12 -15.12
C ILE A 102 2.58 -7.32 -15.11
N ASP A 103 2.57 -6.11 -14.54
CA ASP A 103 3.78 -5.28 -14.43
C ASP A 103 4.87 -5.98 -13.60
N LEU A 104 4.50 -6.59 -12.47
CA LEU A 104 5.40 -7.39 -11.64
C LEU A 104 5.97 -8.60 -12.41
N TYR A 105 5.12 -9.32 -13.15
CA TYR A 105 5.54 -10.46 -13.95
C TYR A 105 6.54 -10.05 -15.05
N GLU A 106 6.30 -8.94 -15.75
CA GLU A 106 7.23 -8.46 -16.77
C GLU A 106 8.57 -8.02 -16.16
N LYS A 107 8.58 -7.36 -14.99
CA LYS A 107 9.81 -7.04 -14.24
C LYS A 107 10.62 -8.28 -13.84
N ILE A 108 9.95 -9.40 -13.56
CA ILE A 108 10.63 -10.67 -13.28
C ILE A 108 11.21 -11.24 -14.58
N LYS A 109 10.41 -11.26 -15.63
CA LYS A 109 10.73 -11.88 -16.92
C LYS A 109 11.86 -11.17 -17.66
N ASP A 110 11.91 -9.85 -17.59
CA ASP A 110 12.96 -9.04 -18.24
C ASP A 110 14.24 -8.90 -17.39
N GLY A 111 14.26 -9.50 -16.19
CA GLY A 111 15.43 -9.56 -15.31
C GLY A 111 15.60 -8.35 -14.40
N ARG A 112 14.78 -7.29 -14.50
CA ARG A 112 14.89 -6.11 -13.64
C ARG A 112 14.74 -6.45 -12.16
N ALA A 113 13.84 -7.39 -11.82
CA ALA A 113 13.66 -7.84 -10.44
C ALA A 113 14.84 -8.70 -9.93
N LEU A 114 15.69 -9.22 -10.81
CA LEU A 114 16.92 -9.92 -10.40
C LEU A 114 18.04 -8.91 -10.10
N GLU A 115 18.07 -7.78 -10.82
CA GLU A 115 19.00 -6.67 -10.57
C GLU A 115 18.60 -5.87 -9.33
N ASP A 116 17.30 -5.58 -9.17
CA ASP A 116 16.71 -4.92 -8.01
C ASP A 116 15.52 -5.72 -7.45
N PRO A 117 15.77 -6.62 -6.48
CA PRO A 117 14.72 -7.41 -5.83
C PRO A 117 13.68 -6.58 -5.08
N SER A 118 13.95 -5.30 -4.76
CA SER A 118 12.98 -4.44 -4.07
C SER A 118 11.75 -4.16 -4.93
N LEU A 119 11.84 -4.36 -6.25
CA LEU A 119 10.71 -4.24 -7.18
C LEU A 119 9.61 -5.28 -6.94
N LEU A 120 9.92 -6.39 -6.26
CA LEU A 120 8.95 -7.41 -5.89
C LEU A 120 8.07 -6.99 -4.71
N ASN A 121 8.57 -6.06 -3.88
CA ASN A 121 7.87 -5.55 -2.73
C ASN A 121 6.99 -4.37 -3.16
N CYS A 122 5.80 -4.66 -3.68
CA CYS A 122 4.87 -3.62 -4.10
C CYS A 122 3.50 -3.72 -3.43
N PHE A 123 2.81 -2.58 -3.31
CA PHE A 123 1.45 -2.52 -2.79
C PHE A 123 0.62 -1.44 -3.47
N ILE A 124 -0.69 -1.53 -3.26
CA ILE A 124 -1.66 -0.53 -3.70
C ILE A 124 -2.36 0.00 -2.45
N LEU A 125 -2.54 1.32 -2.38
CA LEU A 125 -3.36 1.97 -1.38
C LEU A 125 -4.53 2.66 -2.09
N LEU A 126 -5.70 2.02 -2.06
CA LEU A 126 -6.93 2.59 -2.59
C LEU A 126 -7.70 3.27 -1.46
N THR A 127 -8.00 4.56 -1.58
CA THR A 127 -8.67 5.37 -0.56
C THR A 127 -9.77 6.22 -1.20
N PHE A 128 -10.64 6.81 -0.37
CA PHE A 128 -11.62 7.79 -0.81
C PHE A 128 -11.63 8.99 0.14
N ALA A 129 -12.00 10.16 -0.40
CA ALA A 129 -12.29 11.40 0.33
C ALA A 129 -11.25 11.81 1.39
N VAL A 130 -10.56 12.93 1.16
CA VAL A 130 -9.59 13.45 2.14
C VAL A 130 -9.94 14.91 2.37
N SER A 131 -11.04 15.11 3.11
CA SER A 131 -11.58 16.43 3.43
C SER A 131 -12.04 16.42 4.87
N SER A 132 -11.23 17.00 5.76
CA SER A 132 -11.58 17.52 7.09
C SER A 132 -12.51 16.68 7.99
N LEU A 133 -12.46 15.35 7.94
CA LEU A 133 -13.02 14.47 8.98
C LEU A 133 -12.03 14.31 10.15
N ILE A 134 -11.57 15.44 10.68
CA ILE A 134 -11.32 15.57 12.13
C ILE A 134 -12.56 16.25 12.70
N LEU A 135 -13.73 15.65 12.50
CA LEU A 135 -14.93 15.98 13.26
C LEU A 135 -15.66 14.67 13.47
N GLU A 136 -15.44 14.15 14.68
CA GLU A 136 -16.16 13.09 15.36
C GLU A 136 -15.82 11.65 14.94
N PHE A 137 -15.20 10.96 15.91
CA PHE A 137 -15.09 9.51 16.02
C PHE A 137 -16.39 8.81 15.61
N ASP A 138 -16.28 7.76 14.80
CA ASP A 138 -16.97 6.51 15.12
C ASP A 138 -16.06 5.32 14.72
N ASP A 139 -15.82 4.48 15.71
CA ASP A 139 -14.92 3.33 15.76
C ASP A 139 -15.41 2.14 14.90
N GLU A 140 -15.39 2.23 13.57
CA GLU A 140 -15.50 1.04 12.70
C GLU A 140 -14.45 1.06 11.58
N GLU A 141 -13.18 0.79 11.93
CA GLU A 141 -12.20 0.35 10.93
C GLU A 141 -12.37 -1.14 10.63
N ASP A 142 -13.17 -1.43 9.60
CA ASP A 142 -13.19 -2.72 8.93
C ASP A 142 -11.88 -2.86 8.11
N PHE A 143 -10.80 -3.28 8.76
CA PHE A 143 -9.56 -3.68 8.10
C PHE A 143 -9.79 -5.00 7.33
N ALA A 144 -10.28 -4.90 6.10
CA ALA A 144 -10.28 -6.02 5.18
C ALA A 144 -8.86 -6.24 4.61
N CYS A 145 -8.01 -6.95 5.35
CA CYS A 145 -6.83 -7.60 4.78
C CYS A 145 -7.32 -8.82 3.97
N SER A 146 -7.60 -8.63 2.67
CA SER A 146 -7.90 -9.75 1.78
C SER A 146 -6.63 -10.58 1.57
N SER A 147 -6.43 -11.54 2.46
CA SER A 147 -5.46 -12.62 2.29
C SER A 147 -5.98 -13.55 1.20
N ILE A 148 -5.36 -13.53 0.02
CA ILE A 148 -5.69 -14.47 -1.06
C ILE A 148 -5.19 -15.85 -0.64
N HIS A 149 -6.11 -16.74 -0.29
CA HIS A 149 -5.87 -18.18 -0.31
C HIS A 149 -6.14 -18.68 -1.74
N SER A 150 -5.11 -19.18 -2.41
CA SER A 150 -5.31 -20.02 -3.60
C SER A 150 -5.69 -21.42 -3.14
N ASN A 151 -6.98 -21.78 -3.26
CA ASN A 151 -7.38 -23.18 -3.21
C ASN A 151 -6.93 -23.84 -4.52
N THR A 152 -5.98 -24.76 -4.43
CA THR A 152 -5.91 -25.93 -5.33
C THR A 152 -5.82 -27.17 -4.49
#